data_AF-A0A7J3ZQN9-F1
#
_entry.id   AF-A0A7J3ZQN9-F1
#
_cell.length_a   1.000
_cell.length_b   1.000
_cell.length_c   1.000
_cell.angle_alpha   90.00
_cell.angle_beta   90.00
_cell.angle_gamma   90.00
#
_symmetry.space_group_name_H-M   'P 1'
#
loop_
_entity.id
_entity.type
_entity.pdbx_description
1 polymer ?
#
loop_
_entity_poly.entity_id
_entity_poly.type
_entity_poly.pdbx_seq_one_letter_code
_entity_poly.pdbx_strand_id
1 'polypeptide(L)'
;MALLRIQVSENLDWDDACRKAAILLNEGSEKYVKLLKREAEKLYSSRFMQQFNRARKNIAEEAYRRGYRDGYEKGRLDHAIWYYCAICGGKIYVKPNSNSHMAIMKYMKEHKWGHTSCHKRNNDGKLS
;
A
#
# COMPACT_ATOMS: atom_id res chain seq x y z
N MET A 1 -44.07 -1.54 40.34
CA MET A 1 -43.21 -1.93 41.49
C MET A 1 -42.06 -0.98 41.79
N ALA A 2 -41.47 -0.27 40.82
CA ALA A 2 -40.40 0.68 41.10
C ALA A 2 -40.85 1.90 41.95
N LEU A 3 -42.01 2.48 41.66
CA LEU A 3 -42.58 3.62 42.41
C LEU A 3 -42.84 3.29 43.89
N LEU A 4 -43.53 2.17 44.16
CA LEU A 4 -43.75 1.68 45.53
C LEU A 4 -42.43 1.41 46.28
N ARG A 5 -41.39 0.92 45.58
CA ARG A 5 -40.07 0.74 46.20
C ARG A 5 -39.42 2.07 46.55
N ILE A 6 -39.45 3.07 45.66
CA ILE A 6 -38.91 4.41 45.91
C ILE A 6 -39.66 5.08 47.07
N GLN A 7 -40.99 4.99 47.06
CA GLN A 7 -41.85 5.54 48.10
C GLN A 7 -41.51 4.96 49.48
N VAL A 8 -41.36 3.63 49.57
CA VAL A 8 -41.04 2.93 50.82
C VAL A 8 -39.58 3.13 51.24
N SER A 9 -38.63 3.11 50.30
CA SER A 9 -37.21 3.23 50.62
C SER A 9 -36.79 4.64 51.04
N GLU A 10 -37.43 5.65 50.47
CA GLU A 10 -37.12 7.06 50.75
C GLU A 10 -38.15 7.74 51.66
N ASN A 11 -39.18 7.01 52.11
CA ASN A 11 -40.27 7.50 52.94
C ASN A 11 -40.93 8.78 52.37
N LEU A 12 -41.27 8.74 51.08
CA LEU A 12 -41.87 9.85 50.35
C LEU A 12 -43.39 9.69 50.24
N ASP A 13 -44.10 10.80 50.07
CA ASP A 13 -45.50 10.73 49.63
C ASP A 13 -45.59 10.26 48.17
N TRP A 14 -46.82 9.99 47.71
CA TRP A 14 -47.04 9.46 46.37
C TRP A 14 -46.60 10.42 45.26
N ASP A 15 -46.82 11.72 45.42
CA ASP A 15 -46.49 12.73 44.42
C ASP A 15 -44.98 12.94 44.35
N ASP A 16 -44.30 12.95 45.49
CA ASP A 16 -42.84 13.08 45.57
C ASP A 16 -42.13 11.82 45.07
N ALA A 17 -42.67 10.62 45.35
CA ALA A 17 -42.17 9.38 44.76
C ALA A 17 -42.33 9.37 43.22
N CYS A 18 -43.46 9.88 42.71
CA CYS A 18 -43.68 10.06 41.28
C CYS A 18 -42.68 11.03 40.65
N ARG A 19 -42.45 12.20 41.27
CA ARG A 19 -41.44 13.17 40.81
C ARG A 19 -40.04 12.58 40.80
N LYS A 20 -39.64 11.88 41.87
CA LYS A 20 -38.32 11.24 41.97
C LYS A 20 -38.12 10.18 40.89
N ALA A 21 -39.13 9.34 40.64
CA ALA A 21 -39.06 8.34 39.58
C ALA A 21 -38.94 8.98 38.19
N ALA A 22 -39.65 10.08 37.93
CA ALA A 22 -39.54 10.81 36.67
C ALA A 22 -38.14 11.40 36.46
N ILE A 23 -37.53 11.97 37.50
CA ILE A 23 -36.14 12.47 37.46
C ILE A 23 -35.15 11.34 37.15
N LEU A 24 -35.25 10.21 37.85
CA LEU A 24 -34.37 9.05 37.63
C LEU A 24 -34.50 8.47 36.22
N LEU A 25 -35.73 8.42 35.69
CA LEU A 25 -35.99 8.00 34.31
C LEU A 25 -35.38 8.97 33.30
N ASN A 26 -35.54 10.27 33.50
CA ASN A 26 -34.94 11.29 32.64
C ASN A 26 -33.40 11.24 32.69
N GLU A 27 -32.80 11.22 33.88
CA GLU A 27 -31.34 11.11 34.02
C GLU A 27 -30.78 9.83 33.40
N GLY A 28 -31.48 8.71 33.57
CA GLY A 28 -31.15 7.44 32.92
C GLY A 28 -31.22 7.54 31.40
N SER A 29 -32.26 8.19 30.88
CA SER A 29 -32.43 8.41 29.43
C SER A 29 -31.33 9.30 28.85
N GLU A 30 -30.94 10.38 29.53
CA GLU A 30 -29.87 11.27 29.08
C GLU A 30 -28.50 10.57 29.10
N LYS A 31 -28.21 9.80 30.16
CA LYS A 31 -26.99 8.99 30.23
C LYS A 31 -26.93 7.99 29.09
N TYR A 32 -28.04 7.31 28.79
CA TYR A 32 -28.12 6.37 27.68
C TYR A 32 -27.92 7.05 26.32
N VAL A 33 -28.56 8.20 26.07
CA VAL A 33 -28.37 8.98 24.84
C VAL A 33 -26.92 9.43 24.68
N LYS A 34 -26.25 9.88 25.75
CA LYS A 34 -24.83 10.26 25.73
C LYS A 34 -23.93 9.05 25.38
N LEU A 35 -24.21 7.88 25.97
CA LEU A 35 -23.46 6.65 25.66
C LEU A 35 -23.67 6.20 24.22
N LEU A 36 -24.90 6.23 23.72
CA LEU A 36 -25.21 5.92 22.33
C LEU A 36 -24.47 6.85 21.35
N LYS A 37 -24.47 8.16 21.61
CA LYS A 37 -23.73 9.13 20.78
C LYS A 37 -22.23 8.83 20.77
N ARG A 38 -21.63 8.61 21.94
CA ARG A 38 -20.21 8.29 22.06
C ARG A 38 -19.84 6.99 21.33
N GLU A 39 -20.65 5.94 21.46
CA GLU A 39 -20.37 4.67 20.78
C GLU A 39 -20.58 4.79 19.26
N ALA A 40 -21.60 5.52 18.82
CA ALA A 40 -21.81 5.81 17.40
C ALA A 40 -20.63 6.61 16.80
N GLU A 41 -20.14 7.64 17.51
CA GLU A 41 -18.96 8.42 17.11
C GLU A 41 -17.71 7.55 17.03
N LYS A 42 -17.52 6.64 17.98
CA LYS A 42 -16.40 5.71 18.00
C LYS A 42 -16.46 4.73 16.83
N LEU A 43 -17.62 4.12 16.57
CA LEU A 43 -17.83 3.21 15.44
C LEU A 43 -17.64 3.93 14.10
N TYR A 44 -18.20 5.14 13.97
CA TYR A 44 -18.04 5.98 12.78
C TYR A 44 -16.57 6.33 12.55
N SER A 45 -15.87 6.81 13.58
CA SER A 45 -14.44 7.16 13.50
C SER A 45 -13.57 5.94 13.16
N SER A 46 -13.85 4.79 13.75
CA SER A 46 -13.16 3.53 13.45
C SER A 46 -13.33 3.12 11.99
N ARG A 47 -14.58 3.11 11.51
CA ARG A 47 -14.91 2.75 10.12
C ARG A 47 -14.30 3.73 9.14
N PHE A 48 -14.38 5.03 9.44
CA PHE A 48 -13.75 6.08 8.64
C PHE A 48 -12.24 5.87 8.53
N MET A 49 -11.56 5.66 9.66
CA MET A 49 -10.11 5.44 9.66
C MET A 49 -9.71 4.18 8.89
N GLN A 50 -10.47 3.10 8.99
CA GLN A 50 -10.25 1.89 8.18
C GLN A 50 -10.38 2.17 6.69
N GLN A 51 -11.46 2.84 6.27
CA GLN A 51 -11.69 3.18 4.86
C GLN A 51 -10.61 4.14 4.33
N PHE A 52 -10.26 5.14 5.12
CA PHE A 52 -9.24 6.12 4.77
C PHE A 52 -7.85 5.48 4.65
N ASN A 53 -7.46 4.61 5.59
CA ASN A 53 -6.20 3.89 5.52
C ASN A 53 -6.15 2.94 4.31
N ARG A 54 -7.27 2.28 4.00
CA ARG A 54 -7.39 1.45 2.79
C ARG A 54 -7.22 2.29 1.52
N ALA A 55 -7.89 3.43 1.43
CA ALA A 55 -7.77 4.34 0.30
C ALA A 55 -6.34 4.86 0.13
N ARG A 56 -5.68 5.29 1.22
CA ARG A 56 -4.27 5.71 1.21
C ARG A 56 -3.34 4.61 0.69
N LYS A 57 -3.53 3.37 1.16
CA LYS A 57 -2.73 2.22 0.72
C LYS A 57 -2.89 1.98 -0.78
N ASN A 58 -4.13 1.99 -1.27
CA ASN A 58 -4.42 1.79 -2.69
C ASN A 58 -3.79 2.88 -3.57
N ILE A 59 -3.90 4.16 -3.18
CA ILE A 59 -3.30 5.28 -3.91
C ILE A 59 -1.77 5.13 -3.98
N ALA A 60 -1.14 4.78 -2.86
CA ALA A 60 0.31 4.57 -2.82
C ALA A 60 0.74 3.39 -3.72
N GLU A 61 0.00 2.29 -3.70
CA GLU A 61 0.27 1.11 -4.52
C GLU A 61 0.09 1.40 -6.02
N GLU A 62 -0.95 2.15 -6.39
CA GLU A 62 -1.16 2.60 -7.77
C GLU A 62 -0.05 3.54 -8.25
N ALA A 63 0.34 4.51 -7.44
CA ALA A 63 1.41 5.45 -7.77
C ALA A 63 2.74 4.69 -7.96
N TYR A 64 3.05 3.74 -7.06
CA TYR A 64 4.22 2.87 -7.19
C TYR A 64 4.17 2.04 -8.49
N ARG A 65 3.04 1.38 -8.78
CA ARG A 65 2.88 0.58 -10.01
C ARG A 65 3.02 1.42 -11.27
N ARG A 66 2.46 2.63 -11.29
CA ARG A 66 2.60 3.57 -12.40
C ARG A 66 4.06 3.99 -12.57
N GLY A 67 4.69 4.51 -11.52
CA GLY A 67 6.09 4.93 -11.57
C GLY A 67 7.05 3.78 -11.95
N TYR A 68 6.82 2.58 -11.42
CA TYR A 68 7.57 1.39 -11.81
C TYR A 68 7.35 1.05 -13.28
N ARG A 69 6.10 1.00 -13.75
CA ARG A 69 5.78 0.68 -15.16
C ARG A 69 6.39 1.70 -16.10
N ASP A 70 6.21 2.99 -15.82
CA ASP A 70 6.67 4.07 -16.68
C ASP A 70 8.20 4.12 -16.71
N GLY A 71 8.85 3.98 -15.55
CA GLY A 71 10.31 3.93 -15.45
C GLY A 71 10.90 2.68 -16.10
N TYR A 72 10.31 1.51 -15.84
CA TYR A 72 10.77 0.24 -16.41
C TYR A 72 10.57 0.21 -17.92
N GLU A 73 9.40 0.61 -18.41
CA GLU A 73 9.08 0.59 -19.84
C GLU A 73 9.92 1.60 -20.62
N LYS A 74 10.11 2.81 -20.07
CA LYS A 74 11.01 3.79 -20.67
C LYS A 74 12.45 3.28 -20.69
N GLY A 75 12.95 2.74 -19.57
CA GLY A 75 14.28 2.15 -19.52
C GLY A 75 14.43 0.97 -20.48
N ARG A 76 13.37 0.18 -20.68
CA ARG A 76 13.36 -0.92 -21.66
C ARG A 76 13.42 -0.39 -23.10
N LEU A 77 12.68 0.66 -23.44
CA LEU A 77 12.72 1.23 -24.80
C LEU A 77 14.06 1.90 -25.11
N ASP A 78 14.62 2.63 -24.15
CA ASP A 78 15.82 3.44 -24.37
C ASP A 78 17.11 2.62 -24.27
N HIS A 79 17.12 1.52 -23.52
CA HIS A 79 18.36 0.80 -23.17
C HIS A 79 18.33 -0.72 -23.36
N ALA A 80 17.19 -1.35 -23.69
CA ALA A 80 17.17 -2.81 -23.78
C ALA A 80 17.93 -3.32 -25.00
N ILE A 81 18.81 -4.28 -24.76
CA ILE A 81 19.45 -5.08 -25.81
C ILE A 81 18.50 -6.25 -26.14
N TRP A 82 18.17 -6.40 -27.43
CA TRP A 82 17.29 -7.47 -27.91
C TRP A 82 17.74 -7.97 -29.28
N TYR A 83 17.34 -9.19 -29.61
CA TYR A 83 17.57 -9.82 -30.92
C TYR A 83 16.35 -10.64 -31.33
N TYR A 84 16.24 -11.01 -32.60
CA TYR A 84 15.10 -11.80 -33.09
C TYR A 84 15.32 -13.30 -32.88
N CYS A 85 14.25 -13.99 -32.49
CA CYS A 85 14.21 -15.45 -32.46
C CYS A 85 14.32 -15.99 -33.88
N ALA A 86 15.26 -16.89 -34.12
CA ALA A 86 15.45 -17.50 -35.44
C ALA A 86 14.27 -18.39 -35.89
N ILE A 87 13.44 -18.86 -34.96
CA ILE A 87 12.33 -19.77 -35.26
C ILE A 87 11.05 -18.98 -35.54
N CYS A 88 10.62 -18.14 -34.59
CA CYS A 88 9.34 -17.44 -34.68
C CYS A 88 9.45 -15.96 -35.08
N GLY A 89 10.65 -15.40 -35.20
CA GLY A 89 10.86 -13.98 -35.50
C GLY A 89 10.49 -13.02 -34.35
N GLY A 90 10.10 -13.53 -33.18
CA GLY A 90 9.76 -12.71 -32.01
C GLY A 90 10.99 -12.07 -31.37
N LYS A 91 10.82 -10.92 -30.70
CA LYS A 91 11.91 -10.25 -29.97
C LYS A 91 12.28 -11.00 -28.70
N ILE A 92 13.57 -11.29 -28.52
CA ILE A 92 14.17 -11.85 -27.32
C ILE A 92 14.97 -10.75 -26.63
N TYR A 93 14.58 -10.40 -25.40
CA TYR A 93 15.29 -9.42 -24.59
C TYR A 93 16.41 -10.08 -23.79
N VAL A 94 17.60 -9.48 -23.83
CA VAL A 94 18.76 -9.97 -23.10
C VAL A 94 18.64 -9.51 -21.64
N LYS A 95 18.49 -10.48 -20.73
CA LYS A 95 18.52 -10.22 -19.29
C LYS A 95 19.95 -10.34 -18.75
N PRO A 96 20.37 -9.50 -17.78
CA PRO A 96 21.63 -9.69 -17.07
C PRO A 96 21.75 -11.13 -16.55
N ASN A 97 22.95 -11.69 -16.64
CA ASN A 97 23.29 -13.06 -16.21
C ASN A 97 22.47 -14.20 -16.86
N SER A 98 21.73 -13.93 -17.92
CA SER A 98 21.06 -14.97 -18.71
C SER A 98 22.03 -15.68 -19.66
N ASN A 99 21.63 -16.84 -20.19
CA ASN A 99 22.41 -17.56 -21.21
C ASN A 99 22.71 -16.69 -22.44
N SER A 100 21.77 -15.86 -22.89
CA SER A 100 22.00 -14.93 -23.99
C SER A 100 23.03 -13.86 -23.64
N HIS A 101 23.01 -13.33 -22.41
CA HIS A 101 24.01 -12.38 -21.95
C HIS A 101 25.41 -13.01 -21.91
N MET A 102 25.52 -14.23 -21.37
CA MET A 102 26.79 -14.97 -21.36
C MET A 102 27.30 -15.28 -22.77
N ALA A 103 26.41 -15.67 -23.69
CA ALA A 103 26.76 -15.91 -25.09
C ALA A 103 27.31 -14.66 -25.77
N ILE A 104 26.68 -13.49 -25.55
CA ILE A 104 27.17 -12.20 -26.06
C ILE A 104 28.56 -11.89 -25.49
N MET A 105 28.76 -12.01 -24.18
CA MET A 105 30.07 -11.78 -23.56
C MET A 105 31.15 -12.69 -24.14
N LYS A 106 30.84 -13.98 -24.30
CA LYS A 106 31.76 -14.98 -24.88
C LYS A 106 32.11 -14.61 -26.31
N TYR A 107 31.11 -14.31 -27.13
CA TYR A 107 31.31 -13.91 -28.53
C TYR A 107 32.21 -12.68 -28.65
N MET A 108 31.93 -11.62 -27.88
CA MET A 108 32.73 -10.40 -27.90
C MET A 108 34.19 -10.67 -27.52
N LYS A 109 34.42 -11.51 -26.51
CA LYS A 109 35.77 -11.91 -26.08
C LYS A 109 36.51 -12.69 -27.17
N GLU A 110 35.88 -13.69 -27.76
CA GLU A 110 36.48 -14.56 -28.79
C GLU A 110 36.84 -13.78 -30.06
N HIS A 111 36.01 -12.80 -30.43
CA HIS A 111 36.23 -11.95 -31.59
C HIS A 111 37.09 -10.72 -31.28
N LYS A 112 37.74 -10.70 -30.11
CA LYS A 112 38.67 -9.64 -29.68
C LYS A 112 38.03 -8.25 -29.71
N TRP A 113 36.72 -8.14 -29.45
CA TRP A 113 36.08 -6.84 -29.23
C TRP A 113 36.67 -6.20 -27.98
N GLY A 114 36.94 -4.90 -28.06
CA GLY A 114 37.58 -4.17 -26.97
C GLY A 114 37.69 -2.69 -27.28
N HIS A 115 38.03 -1.90 -26.27
CA HIS A 115 38.17 -0.45 -26.44
C HIS A 115 39.22 -0.12 -27.51
N THR A 116 38.97 0.93 -28.29
CA THR A 116 39.88 1.40 -29.32
C THR A 116 41.27 1.72 -28.76
N SER A 117 41.34 2.27 -27.53
CA SER A 117 42.60 2.56 -26.84
C SER A 117 43.41 1.30 -26.49
N CYS A 118 42.74 0.21 -26.10
CA CYS A 118 43.38 -1.07 -25.82
C CYS A 118 43.99 -1.68 -27.10
N HIS A 119 43.28 -1.58 -28.23
CA HIS A 119 43.78 -2.04 -29.52
C HIS A 119 44.99 -1.25 -30.01
N LYS A 120 45.00 0.08 -29.82
CA LYS A 120 46.14 0.94 -30.17
C LYS A 120 47.41 0.55 -29.40
N ARG A 121 47.34 0.43 -28.07
CA ARG A 121 48.49 0.02 -27.24
C ARG A 121 49.06 -1.34 -27.62
N ASN A 122 48.21 -2.28 -28.02
CA ASN A 122 48.63 -3.63 -28.41
C ASN A 122 49.32 -3.65 -29.78
N ASN A 123 49.03 -2.68 -30.66
CA ASN A 123 49.75 -2.52 -31.92
C ASN A 123 51.10 -1.83 -31.73
N ASP A 124 51.16 -0.81 -30.86
CA ASP A 124 52.42 -0.10 -30.56
C ASP A 124 53.43 -1.00 -29.83
N GLY A 125 52.97 -1.87 -28.92
CA GLY A 125 53.81 -2.85 -28.22
C GLY A 125 54.28 -4.06 -29.06
N LYS A 126 53.85 -4.17 -30.32
CA LYS A 126 54.34 -5.19 -31.28
C LYS A 126 55.37 -4.65 -32.28
N LEU A 127 55.59 -3.34 -32.27
CA LEU A 127 56.58 -2.64 -33.12
C LEU A 127 57.88 -2.32 -32.36
N SER A 128 58.03 -2.80 -31.12
CA SER A 128 59.25 -2.74 -30.30
C SER A 128 59.92 -4.10 -30.18
#